data_AF-F0XXG6-F1
#
_entry.id   AF-F0XXG6-F1
#
_cell.length_a   1.000
_cell.length_b   1.000
_cell.length_c   1.000
_cell.angle_alpha   90.00
_cell.angle_beta   90.00
_cell.angle_gamma   90.00
#
_symmetry.space_group_name_H-M   'P 1'
#
loop_
_entity.id
_entity.type
_entity.pdbx_description
1 polymer ?
#
loop_
_entity_poly.entity_id
_entity_poly.type
_entity_poly.pdbx_seq_one_letter_code
_entity_poly.pdbx_strand_id
1 'polypeptide(L)'
;HYAPFACDLAAYAPLCPPFWDKKAAGEPFKPLAQLLAVIPPGSAHCLPEACRLVMGLDRGLELMFPTKIKMDPNGRKHQWEWVALLPFLDERKLTTVID
;
A
#
# COMPACT_ATOMS: atom_id res chain seq x y z
N HIS A 1 5.55 -8.74 -2.00
CA HIS A 1 5.57 -8.06 -3.31
C HIS A 1 5.60 -9.01 -4.50
N TYR A 2 6.05 -10.25 -4.35
CA TYR A 2 6.19 -11.20 -5.46
C TYR A 2 5.08 -12.25 -5.44
N ALA A 3 4.75 -12.80 -6.61
CA ALA A 3 3.87 -13.94 -6.73
C ALA A 3 4.60 -15.23 -6.27
N PRO A 4 3.86 -16.23 -5.75
CA PRO A 4 4.42 -17.55 -5.42
C PRO A 4 4.83 -18.32 -6.68
N PHE A 5 5.58 -19.42 -6.51
CA PHE A 5 5.90 -20.31 -7.62
C PHE A 5 4.68 -21.13 -8.07
N ALA A 6 4.71 -21.56 -9.33
CA ALA A 6 3.66 -22.39 -9.90
C ALA A 6 3.52 -23.75 -9.18
N CYS A 7 4.61 -24.34 -8.70
CA CYS A 7 4.56 -25.59 -7.94
C CYS A 7 3.84 -25.42 -6.59
N ASP A 8 4.09 -24.30 -5.90
CA ASP A 8 3.40 -23.98 -4.65
C ASP A 8 1.90 -23.75 -4.92
N LEU A 9 1.57 -22.97 -5.95
CA LEU A 9 0.18 -22.77 -6.35
C LEU A 9 -0.53 -24.09 -6.67
N ALA A 10 0.11 -25.00 -7.40
CA ALA A 10 -0.47 -26.30 -7.73
C ALA A 10 -0.71 -27.16 -6.47
N ALA A 11 0.19 -27.09 -5.49
CA ALA A 11 0.06 -27.82 -4.24
C ALA A 11 -1.08 -27.27 -3.35
N TYR A 12 -1.29 -25.95 -3.32
CA TYR A 12 -2.22 -25.30 -2.41
C TYR A 12 -3.58 -24.92 -3.03
N ALA A 13 -3.69 -24.79 -4.35
CA ALA A 13 -4.94 -24.42 -5.01
C ALA A 13 -6.13 -25.34 -4.66
N PRO A 14 -5.98 -26.68 -4.55
CA PRO A 14 -7.08 -27.56 -4.14
C PRO A 14 -7.55 -27.35 -2.70
N LEU A 15 -6.70 -26.74 -1.84
CA LEU A 15 -6.96 -26.53 -0.42
C LEU A 15 -7.60 -25.17 -0.13
N CYS A 16 -7.53 -24.24 -1.07
CA CYS A 16 -8.08 -22.89 -0.92
C CYS A 16 -9.48 -22.81 -1.53
N PRO A 17 -10.55 -22.69 -0.71
CA PRO A 17 -11.85 -22.32 -1.25
C PRO A 17 -11.76 -20.93 -1.92
N PRO A 18 -12.61 -20.63 -2.91
CA PRO A 18 -12.65 -19.31 -3.52
C PRO A 18 -12.90 -18.23 -2.46
N PHE A 19 -11.96 -17.28 -2.32
CA PHE A 19 -11.97 -16.24 -1.27
C PHE A 19 -12.99 -15.11 -1.51
N TRP A 20 -13.90 -15.22 -2.47
CA TRP A 20 -14.90 -14.17 -2.74
C TRP A 20 -16.07 -14.21 -1.75
N ASP A 21 -15.80 -14.33 -0.44
CA ASP A 21 -16.85 -14.13 0.55
C ASP A 21 -17.21 -12.64 0.62
N LYS A 22 -18.39 -12.28 0.13
CA LYS A 22 -18.92 -10.91 0.25
C LYS A 22 -19.03 -10.44 1.70
N LYS A 23 -19.09 -11.34 2.68
CA LYS A 23 -19.08 -11.00 4.12
C LYS A 23 -17.69 -10.62 4.63
N ALA A 24 -16.63 -11.00 3.92
CA ALA A 24 -15.26 -10.56 4.18
C ALA A 24 -14.88 -9.29 3.39
N ALA A 25 -15.81 -8.75 2.59
CA ALA A 25 -15.57 -7.49 1.89
C ALA A 25 -15.51 -6.33 2.90
N GLY A 26 -14.40 -5.60 2.89
CA GLY A 26 -14.27 -4.35 3.64
C GLY A 26 -15.11 -3.22 3.04
N GLU A 27 -15.09 -2.06 3.70
CA GLU A 27 -15.70 -0.84 3.20
C GLU A 27 -14.69 0.00 2.40
N PRO A 28 -15.14 0.75 1.37
CA PRO A 28 -14.25 1.66 0.65
C PRO A 28 -13.75 2.78 1.56
N PHE A 29 -12.50 3.19 1.39
CA PHE A 29 -11.97 4.37 2.07
C PHE A 29 -12.74 5.64 1.72
N LYS A 30 -12.84 6.54 2.71
CA LYS A 30 -13.23 7.93 2.48
C LYS A 30 -12.26 8.56 1.47
N PRO A 31 -12.70 9.51 0.63
CA PRO A 31 -11.86 10.08 -0.43
C PRO A 31 -10.51 10.62 0.05
N LEU A 32 -10.47 11.29 1.20
CA LEU A 32 -9.22 11.81 1.77
C LEU A 32 -8.31 10.70 2.30
N ALA A 33 -8.86 9.67 2.96
CA ALA A 33 -8.09 8.51 3.41
C ALA A 33 -7.48 7.75 2.24
N GLN A 34 -8.25 7.55 1.17
CA GLN A 34 -7.74 6.97 -0.08
C GLN A 34 -6.60 7.81 -0.66
N LEU A 35 -6.77 9.14 -0.71
CA LEU A 35 -5.76 10.03 -1.27
C LEU A 35 -4.46 9.99 -0.45
N LEU A 36 -4.58 9.95 0.89
CA LEU A 36 -3.44 9.82 1.80
C LEU A 36 -2.75 8.45 1.67
N ALA A 37 -3.50 7.38 1.37
CA ALA A 37 -2.95 6.03 1.16
C ALA A 37 -2.15 5.89 -0.14
N VAL A 38 -2.39 6.74 -1.15
CA VAL A 38 -1.77 6.60 -2.49
C VAL A 38 -0.78 7.70 -2.86
N ILE A 39 -0.91 8.90 -2.28
CA ILE A 39 -0.08 10.04 -2.65
C ILE A 39 1.30 9.93 -1.98
N PRO A 40 2.40 10.07 -2.75
CA PRO A 40 3.74 10.15 -2.17
C PRO A 40 3.98 11.54 -1.54
N PRO A 41 4.91 11.67 -0.57
CA PRO A 41 5.23 12.94 0.09
C PRO A 41 5.54 14.10 -0.86
N GLY A 42 6.20 13.84 -1.99
CA GLY A 42 6.51 14.87 -2.99
C GLY A 42 5.27 15.51 -3.64
N SER A 43 4.13 14.82 -3.58
CA SER A 43 2.84 15.28 -4.09
C SER A 43 1.89 15.73 -2.97
N ALA A 44 2.41 15.98 -1.75
CA ALA A 44 1.60 16.44 -0.62
C ALA A 44 0.87 17.77 -0.90
N HIS A 45 1.35 18.58 -1.85
CA HIS A 45 0.66 19.81 -2.26
C HIS A 45 -0.75 19.56 -2.85
N CYS A 46 -1.06 18.33 -3.29
CA CYS A 46 -2.39 17.92 -3.76
C CYS A 46 -3.39 17.66 -2.62
N LEU A 47 -2.93 17.63 -1.37
CA LEU A 47 -3.75 17.39 -0.18
C LEU A 47 -4.17 18.70 0.50
N PRO A 48 -5.32 18.71 1.20
CA PRO A 48 -5.65 19.77 2.16
C PRO A 48 -4.56 19.91 3.22
N GLU A 49 -4.38 21.11 3.74
CA GLU A 49 -3.28 21.43 4.65
C GLU A 49 -3.21 20.53 5.89
N ALA A 50 -4.36 20.23 6.51
CA ALA A 50 -4.44 19.33 7.65
C ALA A 50 -3.87 17.93 7.36
N CYS A 51 -4.13 17.40 6.16
CA CYS A 51 -3.63 16.11 5.72
C CYS A 51 -2.12 16.13 5.39
N ARG A 52 -1.58 17.28 4.94
CA ARG A 52 -0.14 17.43 4.69
C ARG A 52 0.66 17.28 5.98
N LEU A 53 0.13 17.84 7.07
CA LEU A 53 0.76 17.73 8.38
C LEU A 53 0.86 16.27 8.81
N VAL A 54 -0.14 15.43 8.51
CA VAL A 54 -0.12 13.99 8.83
C VAL A 54 1.06 13.26 8.19
N MET A 55 1.40 13.60 6.94
CA MET A 55 2.54 12.98 6.24
C MET A 55 3.91 13.39 6.79
N GLY A 56 4.00 14.57 7.45
CA GLY A 56 5.24 15.11 8.00
C GLY A 56 5.34 15.11 9.53
N LEU A 57 4.28 14.67 10.22
CA LEU A 57 4.23 14.58 11.68
C LEU A 57 4.89 13.27 12.13
N ASP A 58 5.79 13.36 13.11
CA ASP A 58 6.34 12.22 13.86
C ASP A 58 5.26 11.62 14.78
N ARG A 59 4.25 11.03 14.15
CA ARG A 59 3.16 10.27 14.79
C ARG A 59 3.34 8.76 14.57
N GLY A 60 4.56 8.33 14.24
CA GLY A 60 4.86 6.93 13.90
C GLY A 60 4.31 6.48 12.53
N LEU A 61 3.90 7.41 11.67
CA LEU A 61 3.47 7.15 10.29
C LEU A 61 4.59 7.38 9.26
N GLU A 62 5.77 7.83 9.68
CA GLU A 62 6.90 8.14 8.78
C GLU A 62 7.31 6.95 7.90
N LEU A 63 7.26 5.75 8.47
CA LEU A 63 7.53 4.49 7.75
C LEU A 63 6.51 4.22 6.63
N MET A 64 5.33 4.82 6.69
CA MET A 64 4.30 4.71 5.64
C MET A 64 4.53 5.65 4.46
N PHE A 65 5.34 6.69 4.66
CA PHE A 65 5.56 7.76 3.70
C PHE A 65 7.05 7.89 3.32
N PRO A 66 7.67 6.82 2.77
CA PRO A 66 9.08 6.85 2.45
C PRO A 66 9.39 7.87 1.34
N THR A 67 10.41 8.68 1.55
CA THR A 67 10.94 9.60 0.52
C THR A 67 11.82 8.90 -0.50
N LYS A 68 12.36 7.73 -0.14
CA LYS A 68 13.16 6.86 -1.01
C LYS A 68 12.65 5.43 -0.90
N ILE A 69 12.42 4.80 -2.05
CA ILE A 69 11.99 3.41 -2.14
C ILE A 69 13.06 2.57 -2.81
N LYS A 70 13.22 1.34 -2.34
CA LYS A 70 14.07 0.37 -3.02
C LYS A 70 13.31 -0.16 -4.23
N MET A 71 13.96 -0.14 -5.39
CA MET A 71 13.43 -0.72 -6.62
C MET A 71 14.21 -2.00 -6.93
N ASP A 72 13.50 -3.10 -7.14
CA ASP A 72 14.11 -4.38 -7.52
C ASP A 72 13.89 -4.66 -9.01
N PRO A 73 14.95 -4.81 -9.81
CA PRO A 73 14.83 -5.17 -11.22
C PRO A 73 14.08 -6.48 -11.46
N ASN A 74 14.21 -7.47 -10.58
CA ASN A 74 13.59 -8.79 -10.73
C ASN A 74 13.71 -9.37 -12.17
N GLY A 75 14.90 -9.29 -12.75
CA GLY A 75 15.20 -9.77 -14.10
C GLY A 75 14.70 -8.88 -15.26
N ARG A 76 14.16 -7.69 -14.97
CA ARG A 76 13.63 -6.76 -15.98
C ARG A 76 14.65 -5.70 -16.38
N LYS A 77 14.56 -5.27 -17.64
CA LYS A 77 15.51 -4.33 -18.25
C LYS A 77 15.17 -2.87 -17.92
N HIS A 78 13.89 -2.52 -17.93
CA HIS A 78 13.46 -1.14 -17.80
C HIS A 78 12.93 -0.83 -16.40
N GLN A 79 13.28 0.34 -15.85
CA GLN A 79 12.94 0.70 -14.46
C GLN A 79 11.45 0.73 -14.14
N TRP A 80 10.59 1.00 -15.12
CA TRP A 80 9.14 1.00 -14.93
C TRP A 80 8.56 -0.42 -14.79
N GLU A 81 9.33 -1.46 -15.14
CA GLU A 81 8.99 -2.87 -14.90
C GLU A 81 9.49 -3.37 -13.54
N TRP A 82 10.29 -2.56 -12.83
CA TRP A 82 10.90 -2.95 -11.56
C TRP A 82 9.86 -2.96 -10.44
N VAL A 83 10.07 -3.84 -9.47
CA VAL A 83 9.21 -3.95 -8.30
C VAL A 83 9.55 -2.82 -7.32
N ALA A 84 8.58 -1.94 -7.08
CA ALA A 84 8.66 -0.93 -6.03
C ALA A 84 8.43 -1.59 -4.66
N LEU A 85 9.48 -1.68 -3.84
CA LEU A 85 9.41 -2.27 -2.50
C LEU A 85 8.93 -1.24 -1.47
N LEU A 86 7.68 -0.83 -1.63
CA LEU A 86 6.98 0.02 -0.67
C LEU A 86 6.52 -0.80 0.56
N PRO A 87 6.64 -0.26 1.78
CA PRO A 87 6.01 -0.86 2.94
C PRO A 87 4.49 -0.83 2.76
N PHE A 88 3.81 -1.88 3.24
CA PHE A 88 2.36 -1.89 3.24
C PHE A 88 1.82 -0.94 4.31
N LEU A 89 0.77 -0.22 3.95
CA LEU A 89 0.07 0.67 4.85
C LEU A 89 -0.75 -0.14 5.87
N ASP A 90 -0.81 0.34 7.11
CA ASP A 90 -1.75 -0.15 8.12
C ASP A 90 -2.98 0.76 8.12
N GLU A 91 -4.06 0.23 7.57
CA GLU A 91 -5.37 0.90 7.47
C GLU A 91 -5.83 1.51 8.79
N ARG A 92 -5.69 0.78 9.91
CA ARG A 92 -6.23 1.23 11.20
C ARG A 92 -5.50 2.47 11.68
N LYS A 93 -4.17 2.50 11.51
CA LYS A 93 -3.35 3.66 11.87
C LYS A 93 -3.66 4.87 11.00
N LEU A 94 -3.90 4.65 9.70
CA LEU A 94 -4.24 5.74 8.79
C LEU A 94 -5.58 6.37 9.16
N THR A 95 -6.62 5.55 9.35
CA THR A 95 -7.97 6.03 9.65
C THR A 95 -8.04 6.76 10.99
N THR A 96 -7.30 6.30 12.01
CA THR A 96 -7.24 6.97 13.34
C THR A 96 -6.71 8.40 13.30
N VAL A 97 -5.91 8.75 12.29
CA VAL A 97 -5.31 10.09 12.18
C VAL A 97 -6.14 11.03 11.30
N ILE A 98 -7.05 10.49 10.49
CA ILE A 98 -7.88 11.25 9.55
C ILE A 98 -9.28 11.50 10.11
N ASP A 99 -9.81 10.57 10.92
CA ASP A 99 -11.08 10.72 11.65
C ASP A 99 -10.95 11.62 12.89
#